data_AF-J9EY30-F1
#
_entry.id   AF-J9EY30-F1
#
_cell.length_a   1.000
_cell.length_b   1.000
_cell.length_c   1.000
_cell.angle_alpha   90.00
_cell.angle_beta   90.00
_cell.angle_gamma   90.00
#
_symmetry.space_group_name_H-M   'P 1'
#
loop_
_entity.id
_entity.type
_entity.pdbx_description
1 polymer ?
#
loop_
_entity_poly.entity_id
_entity_poly.type
_entity_poly.pdbx_seq_one_letter_code
_entity_poly.pdbx_strand_id
1 'polypeptide(L)'
;MIGGICRCFRKISSSSSMATVTTVKQSISLGEYTQRRSNLVNKLRHMVPEIRNKRVIVILRSAIRQFYAPDVPYPFHQCSYFRYFTGLNEPDAVLIITAESEREPKSILYIEERSDKQALWEGPGLSATEIANISGLDEIKERNKLIPDLRKLVLNAVGCAVSYDTATIHAIRDGLPEVN
;
A
#
# COMPACT_ATOMS: atom_id res chain seq x y z
N MET A 1 1.35 35.70 -66.38
CA MET A 1 2.29 35.00 -65.46
C MET A 1 1.72 35.10 -64.06
N ILE A 2 1.12 34.02 -63.54
CA ILE A 2 0.50 33.99 -62.21
C ILE A 2 1.29 32.95 -61.42
N GLY A 3 2.12 33.40 -60.47
CA GLY A 3 2.98 32.53 -59.67
C GLY A 3 2.19 31.90 -58.53
N GLY A 4 2.08 30.57 -58.54
CA GLY A 4 1.45 29.78 -57.47
C GLY A 4 2.36 29.66 -56.25
N ILE A 5 1.83 29.97 -55.07
CA ILE A 5 2.49 29.77 -53.79
C ILE A 5 2.24 28.32 -53.34
N CYS A 6 3.26 27.48 -53.42
CA CYS A 6 3.26 26.14 -52.82
C CYS A 6 3.37 26.27 -51.29
N ARG A 7 2.27 26.08 -50.56
CA ARG A 7 2.29 25.89 -49.11
C ARG A 7 2.80 24.48 -48.79
N CYS A 8 4.05 24.36 -48.35
CA CYS A 8 4.56 23.14 -47.73
C CYS A 8 3.91 22.94 -46.35
N PHE A 9 2.92 22.03 -46.27
CA PHE A 9 2.44 21.51 -44.99
C PHE A 9 3.52 20.60 -44.39
N ARG A 10 4.24 21.09 -43.37
CA ARG A 10 5.10 20.25 -42.53
C ARG A 10 4.20 19.41 -41.63
N LYS A 11 4.20 18.09 -41.85
CA LYS A 11 3.63 17.11 -40.92
C LYS A 11 4.43 17.19 -39.62
N ILE A 12 3.81 17.68 -38.55
CA ILE A 12 4.39 17.63 -37.21
C ILE A 12 4.19 16.19 -36.72
N SER A 13 5.24 15.38 -36.77
CA SER A 13 5.25 14.09 -36.08
C SER A 13 5.29 14.36 -34.58
N SER A 14 4.21 14.08 -33.87
CA SER A 14 4.18 14.07 -32.41
C SER A 14 5.04 12.90 -31.91
N SER A 15 6.32 13.14 -31.66
CA SER A 15 7.10 12.25 -30.81
C SER A 15 6.51 12.36 -29.40
N SER A 16 5.92 11.27 -28.91
CA SER A 16 5.58 11.12 -27.51
C SER A 16 6.87 11.25 -26.72
N SER A 17 7.08 12.42 -26.10
CA SER A 17 8.16 12.63 -25.16
C SER A 17 7.92 11.65 -24.00
N MET A 18 8.70 10.57 -23.94
CA MET A 18 8.74 9.72 -22.76
C MET A 18 9.21 10.61 -21.62
N ALA A 19 8.27 10.99 -20.74
CA ALA A 19 8.61 11.66 -19.51
C ALA A 19 9.59 10.76 -18.76
N THR A 20 10.82 11.23 -18.62
CA THR A 20 11.86 10.56 -17.82
C THR A 20 11.39 10.58 -16.37
N VAL A 21 10.71 9.50 -15.96
CA VAL A 21 10.36 9.27 -14.56
C VAL A 21 11.68 9.21 -13.81
N THR A 22 11.90 10.20 -12.95
CA THR A 22 13.08 10.25 -12.08
C THR A 22 12.94 9.10 -11.09
N THR A 23 13.54 7.95 -11.43
CA THR A 23 13.58 6.78 -10.55
C THR A 23 14.31 7.18 -9.27
N VAL A 24 13.55 7.45 -8.22
CA VAL A 24 14.10 7.62 -6.86
C VAL A 24 14.73 6.28 -6.49
N LYS A 25 16.07 6.22 -6.56
CA LYS A 25 16.84 5.06 -6.14
C LYS A 25 16.59 4.86 -4.65
N GLN A 26 15.73 3.90 -4.31
CA GLN A 26 15.48 3.55 -2.93
C GLN A 26 16.77 2.98 -2.32
N SER A 27 17.16 3.51 -1.16
CA SER A 27 18.40 3.11 -0.47
C SER A 27 18.28 1.78 0.26
N ILE A 28 17.06 1.28 0.45
CA ILE A 28 16.74 0.04 1.18
C ILE A 28 16.39 -1.04 0.16
N SER A 29 16.98 -2.23 0.30
CA SER A 29 16.72 -3.35 -0.60
C SER A 29 15.34 -3.98 -0.36
N LEU A 30 14.79 -4.61 -1.38
CA LEU A 30 13.50 -5.32 -1.29
C LEU A 30 13.54 -6.44 -0.23
N GLY A 31 14.64 -7.20 -0.17
CA GLY A 31 14.83 -8.27 0.80
C GLY A 31 14.85 -7.80 2.26
N GLU A 32 15.26 -6.56 2.52
CA GLU A 32 15.24 -5.97 3.87
C GLU A 32 13.79 -5.84 4.39
N TYR A 33 12.83 -5.43 3.56
CA TYR A 33 11.43 -5.34 3.97
C TYR A 33 10.82 -6.71 4.28
N THR A 34 11.13 -7.72 3.46
CA THR A 34 10.72 -9.11 3.74
C THR A 34 11.30 -9.59 5.07
N GLN A 35 12.60 -9.36 5.31
CA GLN A 35 13.26 -9.74 6.55
C GLN A 35 12.64 -9.06 7.78
N ARG A 36 12.27 -7.77 7.67
CA ARG A 36 11.59 -7.05 8.76
C ARG A 36 10.26 -7.69 9.14
N ARG A 37 9.45 -8.08 8.15
CA ARG A 37 8.16 -8.74 8.37
C ARG A 37 8.33 -10.11 9.04
N SER A 38 9.29 -10.91 8.59
CA SER A 38 9.63 -12.20 9.24
C SER A 38 10.15 -12.01 10.67
N ASN A 39 11.03 -11.03 10.88
CA ASN A 39 11.55 -10.70 12.21
C ASN A 39 10.44 -10.27 13.18
N LEU A 40 9.45 -9.51 12.72
CA LEU A 40 8.31 -9.11 13.55
C LEU A 40 7.53 -10.33 14.03
N VAL A 41 7.18 -11.24 13.13
CA VAL A 41 6.41 -12.45 13.46
C VAL A 41 7.18 -13.36 14.40
N ASN A 42 8.49 -13.53 14.17
CA ASN A 42 9.36 -14.32 15.04
C ASN A 42 9.44 -13.73 16.46
N LYS A 43 9.58 -12.40 16.57
CA LYS A 43 9.56 -11.71 17.86
C LYS A 43 8.23 -11.85 18.57
N LEU A 44 7.10 -11.72 17.86
CA LEU A 44 5.77 -11.90 18.45
C LEU A 44 5.59 -13.32 19.01
N ARG A 45 5.96 -14.35 18.24
CA ARG A 45 5.91 -15.76 18.69
C ARG A 45 6.78 -16.04 19.91
N HIS A 46 7.94 -15.38 20.00
CA HIS A 46 8.84 -15.51 21.14
C HIS A 46 8.30 -14.81 22.39
N MET A 47 7.74 -13.60 22.24
CA MET A 47 7.24 -12.80 23.37
C MET A 47 5.91 -13.28 23.92
N VAL A 48 5.07 -13.92 23.09
CA VAL A 48 3.75 -14.38 23.48
C VAL A 48 3.65 -15.89 23.20
N PRO A 49 4.00 -16.76 24.17
CA PRO A 49 4.02 -18.20 23.96
C PRO A 49 2.66 -18.78 23.53
N GLU A 50 1.55 -18.16 23.95
CA GLU A 50 0.19 -18.57 23.62
C GLU A 50 -0.15 -18.52 22.12
N ILE A 51 0.60 -17.73 21.35
CA ILE A 51 0.39 -17.58 19.90
C ILE A 51 1.43 -18.35 19.07
N ARG A 52 2.36 -19.07 19.72
CA ARG A 52 3.46 -19.79 19.06
C ARG A 52 2.96 -20.72 17.95
N ASN A 53 1.89 -21.46 18.21
CA ASN A 53 1.27 -22.42 17.29
C ASN A 53 -0.06 -21.93 16.71
N LYS A 54 -0.37 -20.64 16.86
CA LYS A 54 -1.61 -20.03 16.36
C LYS A 54 -1.30 -19.16 15.14
N ARG A 55 -2.34 -18.89 14.35
CA ARG A 55 -2.25 -17.91 13.27
C ARG A 55 -2.05 -16.52 13.89
N VAL A 56 -1.06 -15.79 13.39
CA VAL A 56 -0.81 -14.39 13.77
C VAL A 56 -1.23 -13.51 12.61
N ILE A 57 -2.03 -12.48 12.90
CA ILE A 57 -2.48 -11.49 11.93
C ILE A 57 -2.03 -10.13 12.43
N VAL A 58 -1.06 -9.51 11.76
CA VAL A 58 -0.63 -8.14 12.06
C VAL A 58 -1.29 -7.19 11.07
N ILE A 59 -1.90 -6.13 11.58
CA ILE A 59 -2.63 -5.15 10.76
C ILE A 59 -2.01 -3.78 10.99
N LEU A 60 -1.51 -3.19 9.91
CA LEU A 60 -0.83 -1.89 9.93
C LEU A 60 -1.52 -0.97 8.93
N ARG A 61 -2.13 0.10 9.43
CA ARG A 61 -2.70 1.16 8.59
C ARG A 61 -1.64 2.17 8.18
N SER A 62 -1.73 2.65 6.94
CA SER A 62 -1.03 3.86 6.50
C SER A 62 -1.59 5.09 7.22
N ALA A 63 -0.88 6.21 7.08
CA ALA A 63 -1.43 7.50 7.39
C ALA A 63 -2.55 7.86 6.40
N ILE A 64 -3.47 8.69 6.90
CA ILE A 64 -4.51 9.34 6.12
C ILE A 64 -4.03 10.73 5.71
N ARG A 65 -4.56 11.27 4.61
CA ARG A 65 -4.33 12.68 4.25
C ARG A 65 -4.93 13.58 5.32
N GLN A 66 -4.14 14.55 5.78
CA GLN A 66 -4.59 15.56 6.74
C GLN A 66 -4.79 16.89 6.03
N PHE A 67 -5.80 17.64 6.45
CA PHE A 67 -6.19 18.90 5.85
C PHE A 67 -6.14 20.00 6.91
N TYR A 68 -5.51 21.12 6.58
CA TYR A 68 -5.48 22.34 7.41
C TYR A 68 -6.86 23.02 7.37
N ALA A 69 -7.45 23.08 6.17
CA ALA A 69 -8.79 23.58 5.87
C ALA A 69 -9.43 22.65 4.83
N PRO A 70 -10.75 22.71 4.56
CA PRO A 70 -11.46 21.73 3.72
C PRO A 70 -10.78 21.37 2.39
N ASP A 71 -10.18 22.35 1.70
CA ASP A 71 -9.49 22.15 0.41
C ASP A 71 -7.98 22.40 0.47
N VAL A 72 -7.39 22.45 1.67
CA VAL A 72 -5.96 22.75 1.88
C VAL A 72 -5.28 21.56 2.56
N PRO A 73 -4.64 20.65 1.80
CA PRO A 73 -3.94 19.51 2.38
C PRO A 73 -2.62 19.93 3.03
N TYR A 74 -2.28 19.29 4.14
CA TYR A 74 -0.91 19.30 4.64
C TYR A 74 0.00 18.44 3.76
N PRO A 75 1.32 18.69 3.77
CA PRO A 75 2.28 17.73 3.22
C PRO A 75 2.06 16.34 3.82
N PHE A 76 1.98 15.32 2.96
CA PHE A 76 1.71 13.97 3.42
C PHE A 76 2.89 13.38 4.17
N HIS A 77 2.64 12.94 5.40
CA HIS A 77 3.60 12.22 6.23
C HIS A 77 3.07 10.84 6.59
N GLN A 78 3.82 9.82 6.17
CA GLN A 78 3.44 8.42 6.38
C GLN A 78 3.64 7.95 7.83
N CYS A 79 2.81 6.99 8.25
CA CYS A 79 3.00 6.26 9.49
C CYS A 79 4.34 5.51 9.49
N SER A 80 5.18 5.76 10.50
CA SER A 80 6.53 5.18 10.58
C SER A 80 6.52 3.65 10.60
N TYR A 81 5.57 3.03 11.32
CA TYR A 81 5.44 1.57 11.36
C TYR A 81 5.10 1.01 9.98
N PHE A 82 4.10 1.58 9.31
CA PHE A 82 3.71 1.15 7.97
C PHE A 82 4.89 1.29 6.99
N ARG A 83 5.52 2.48 6.94
CA ARG A 83 6.65 2.75 6.05
C ARG A 83 7.87 1.87 6.36
N TYR A 84 8.09 1.51 7.62
CA TYR A 84 9.19 0.63 8.01
C TYR A 84 9.07 -0.77 7.40
N PHE A 85 7.85 -1.29 7.26
CA PHE A 85 7.59 -2.62 6.71
C PHE A 85 7.30 -2.66 5.22
N THR A 86 6.89 -1.55 4.60
CA THR A 86 6.54 -1.50 3.17
C THR A 86 7.47 -0.62 2.33
N GLY A 87 8.09 0.40 2.91
CA GLY A 87 8.81 1.44 2.16
C GLY A 87 7.90 2.40 1.39
N LEU A 88 6.58 2.19 1.42
CA LEU A 88 5.62 2.94 0.61
C LEU A 88 5.24 4.27 1.26
N ASN A 89 5.03 5.28 0.42
CA ASN A 89 4.53 6.60 0.83
C ASN A 89 3.12 6.87 0.26
N GLU A 90 2.32 5.82 0.09
CA GLU A 90 0.93 5.98 -0.34
C GLU A 90 0.00 6.15 0.88
N PRO A 91 -0.90 7.14 0.85
CA PRO A 91 -1.96 7.22 1.83
C PRO A 91 -2.91 6.06 1.65
N ASP A 92 -3.85 5.94 2.57
CA ASP A 92 -5.04 5.16 2.30
C ASP A 92 -4.77 3.68 1.95
N ALA A 93 -3.88 3.03 2.68
CA ALA A 93 -3.54 1.63 2.50
C ALA A 93 -3.49 0.87 3.83
N VAL A 94 -3.70 -0.45 3.76
CA VAL A 94 -3.65 -1.35 4.91
C VAL A 94 -2.76 -2.54 4.57
N LEU A 95 -1.71 -2.73 5.33
CA LEU A 95 -0.85 -3.91 5.26
C LEU A 95 -1.37 -4.95 6.26
N ILE A 96 -1.63 -6.15 5.77
CA ILE A 96 -1.88 -7.33 6.57
C ILE A 96 -0.69 -8.28 6.44
N ILE A 97 -0.10 -8.67 7.57
CA ILE A 97 0.88 -9.75 7.63
C ILE A 97 0.21 -10.93 8.31
N THR A 98 0.04 -12.03 7.59
CA THR A 98 -0.53 -13.27 8.12
C THR A 98 0.54 -14.35 8.18
N ALA A 99 0.67 -15.00 9.33
CA ALA A 99 1.58 -16.11 9.51
C ALA A 99 0.81 -17.31 10.09
N GLU A 100 0.74 -18.38 9.31
CA GLU A 100 0.27 -19.67 9.83
C GLU A 100 1.39 -20.37 10.62
N SER A 101 1.03 -21.34 11.46
CA SER A 101 2.01 -22.09 12.25
C SER A 101 3.10 -22.67 11.34
N GLU A 102 4.36 -22.40 11.68
CA GLU A 102 5.56 -22.92 11.00
C GLU A 102 5.73 -22.54 9.52
N ARG A 103 4.88 -21.64 8.98
CA ARG A 103 5.01 -21.10 7.62
C ARG A 103 5.64 -19.71 7.65
N GLU A 104 6.32 -19.38 6.55
CA GLU A 104 6.76 -18.01 6.28
C GLU A 104 5.56 -17.06 6.26
N PRO A 105 5.71 -15.84 6.79
CA PRO A 105 4.64 -14.88 6.79
C PRO A 105 4.34 -14.39 5.38
N LYS A 106 3.05 -14.28 5.07
CA LYS A 106 2.55 -13.65 3.86
C LYS A 106 2.13 -12.22 4.15
N SER A 107 2.46 -11.33 3.24
CA SER A 107 2.20 -9.91 3.31
C SER A 107 1.26 -9.48 2.18
N ILE A 108 0.11 -8.94 2.57
CA ILE A 108 -0.97 -8.54 1.67
C ILE A 108 -1.21 -7.05 1.87
N LEU A 109 -1.10 -6.27 0.81
CA LEU A 109 -1.46 -4.85 0.84
C LEU A 109 -2.81 -4.62 0.21
N TYR A 110 -3.68 -3.92 0.94
CA TYR A 110 -4.95 -3.43 0.46
C TYR A 110 -4.81 -1.93 0.21
N ILE A 111 -4.93 -1.52 -1.05
CA ILE A 111 -4.77 -0.14 -1.48
C ILE A 111 -5.85 0.20 -2.50
N GLU A 112 -6.23 1.47 -2.54
CA GLU A 112 -7.15 2.00 -3.54
C GLU A 112 -6.36 2.61 -4.70
N GLU A 113 -6.73 2.27 -5.93
CA GLU A 113 -6.13 2.88 -7.11
C GLU A 113 -6.58 4.34 -7.22
N ARG A 114 -5.66 5.23 -7.64
CA ARG A 114 -6.03 6.63 -7.88
C ARG A 114 -6.97 6.69 -9.08
N SER A 115 -8.09 7.41 -8.91
CA SER A 115 -8.99 7.73 -10.02
C SER A 115 -8.32 8.66 -11.05
N ASP A 116 -8.78 8.65 -12.30
CA ASP A 116 -8.26 9.52 -13.37
C ASP A 116 -8.29 11.00 -12.98
N LYS A 117 -9.35 11.41 -12.27
CA LYS A 117 -9.50 12.78 -11.77
C LYS A 117 -8.43 13.09 -10.72
N GLN A 118 -8.19 12.19 -9.77
CA GLN A 118 -7.11 12.38 -8.78
C GLN A 118 -5.74 12.37 -9.45
N ALA A 119 -5.50 11.48 -10.41
CA ALA A 119 -4.24 11.39 -11.12
C ALA A 119 -3.93 12.67 -11.92
N LEU A 120 -4.94 13.36 -12.44
CA LEU A 120 -4.79 14.65 -13.12
C LEU A 120 -4.27 15.75 -12.19
N TRP A 121 -4.68 15.75 -10.92
CA TRP A 121 -4.34 16.81 -9.94
C TRP A 121 -3.14 16.46 -9.05
N GLU A 122 -3.09 15.23 -8.56
CA GLU A 122 -2.06 14.73 -7.63
C GLU A 122 -0.89 14.04 -8.35
N GLY A 123 -1.07 13.71 -9.63
CA GLY A 123 -0.16 12.86 -10.39
C GLY A 123 -0.52 11.37 -10.29
N PRO A 124 0.08 10.53 -11.15
CA PRO A 124 -0.17 9.10 -11.16
C PRO A 124 0.22 8.47 -9.82
N GLY A 125 -0.62 7.56 -9.32
CA GLY A 125 -0.27 6.70 -8.19
C GLY A 125 0.68 5.59 -8.59
N LEU A 126 1.24 4.91 -7.58
CA LEU A 126 2.02 3.70 -7.84
C LEU A 126 1.11 2.58 -8.35
N SER A 127 1.49 1.99 -9.47
CA SER A 127 0.89 0.77 -9.98
C SER A 127 1.25 -0.44 -9.10
N ALA A 128 0.47 -1.51 -9.17
CA ALA A 128 0.73 -2.73 -8.40
C ALA A 128 2.13 -3.32 -8.68
N THR A 129 2.62 -3.20 -9.91
CA THR A 129 3.97 -3.66 -10.28
C THR A 129 5.06 -2.80 -9.64
N GLU A 130 4.89 -1.47 -9.60
CA GLU A 130 5.81 -0.57 -8.90
C GLU A 130 5.82 -0.83 -7.40
N ILE A 131 4.65 -1.02 -6.80
CA ILE A 131 4.52 -1.37 -5.39
C ILE A 131 5.28 -2.68 -5.09
N ALA A 132 5.09 -3.71 -5.91
CA ALA A 132 5.78 -4.98 -5.75
C ALA A 132 7.31 -4.81 -5.83
N ASN A 133 7.80 -4.03 -6.80
CA ASN A 133 9.23 -3.74 -6.99
C ASN A 133 9.85 -2.95 -5.84
N ILE A 134 9.06 -2.14 -5.13
CA ILE A 134 9.49 -1.32 -3.99
C ILE A 134 9.50 -2.14 -2.68
N SER A 135 8.42 -2.88 -2.44
CA SER A 135 8.07 -3.36 -1.10
C SER A 135 8.25 -4.86 -0.89
N GLY A 136 8.38 -5.64 -1.98
CA GLY A 136 8.50 -7.10 -1.94
C GLY A 136 7.31 -7.81 -1.31
N LEU A 137 6.12 -7.22 -1.44
CA LEU A 137 4.88 -7.79 -0.92
C LEU A 137 4.46 -9.01 -1.74
N ASP A 138 3.77 -9.95 -1.10
CA ASP A 138 3.33 -11.19 -1.74
C ASP A 138 2.05 -10.98 -2.56
N GLU A 139 1.12 -10.18 -2.04
CA GLU A 139 -0.15 -9.89 -2.71
C GLU A 139 -0.51 -8.40 -2.57
N ILE A 140 -1.09 -7.84 -3.62
CA ILE A 140 -1.66 -6.49 -3.65
C ILE A 140 -3.10 -6.62 -4.12
N LYS A 141 -4.03 -6.03 -3.36
CA LYS A 141 -5.46 -6.14 -3.59
C LYS A 141 -6.11 -4.77 -3.49
N GLU A 142 -7.26 -4.64 -4.15
CA GLU A 142 -8.13 -3.50 -3.97
C GLU A 142 -8.61 -3.38 -2.51
N ARG A 143 -8.68 -2.15 -2.03
CA ARG A 143 -9.15 -1.81 -0.69
C ARG A 143 -10.54 -2.38 -0.36
N ASN A 144 -11.45 -2.46 -1.33
CA ASN A 144 -12.80 -3.00 -1.13
C ASN A 144 -12.80 -4.49 -0.67
N LYS A 145 -11.72 -5.24 -0.94
CA LYS A 145 -11.58 -6.64 -0.52
C LYS A 145 -11.10 -6.79 0.91
N LEU A 146 -10.67 -5.71 1.57
CA LEU A 146 -10.11 -5.74 2.92
C LEU A 146 -11.09 -6.36 3.93
N ILE A 147 -12.31 -5.85 3.99
CA ILE A 147 -13.34 -6.27 4.94
C ILE A 147 -13.72 -7.75 4.76
N PRO A 148 -14.08 -8.22 3.54
CA PRO A 148 -14.45 -9.63 3.36
C PRO A 148 -13.26 -10.58 3.59
N ASP A 149 -12.04 -10.20 3.21
CA ASP A 149 -10.86 -11.03 3.46
C ASP A 149 -10.54 -11.09 4.95
N LEU A 150 -10.62 -9.97 5.67
CA LEU A 150 -10.36 -9.95 7.10
C LEU A 150 -11.38 -10.80 7.86
N ARG A 151 -12.67 -10.71 7.51
CA ARG A 151 -13.72 -11.58 8.09
C ARG A 151 -13.37 -13.05 7.91
N LYS A 152 -12.94 -13.47 6.71
CA LYS A 152 -12.49 -14.85 6.46
C LYS A 152 -11.25 -15.22 7.27
N LEU A 153 -10.26 -14.33 7.36
CA LEU A 153 -9.02 -14.60 8.08
C LEU A 153 -9.23 -14.76 9.59
N VAL A 154 -10.12 -13.94 10.17
CA VAL A 154 -10.46 -13.96 11.60
C VAL A 154 -11.42 -15.11 11.94
N LEU A 155 -12.47 -15.36 11.14
CA LEU A 155 -13.44 -16.44 11.42
C LEU A 155 -12.80 -17.82 11.30
N ASN A 156 -11.88 -18.02 10.36
CA ASN A 156 -11.26 -19.32 10.11
C ASN A 156 -10.09 -19.65 11.05
N ALA A 157 -9.81 -18.83 12.06
CA ALA A 157 -8.68 -19.06 12.95
C ALA A 157 -8.99 -18.70 14.41
N VAL A 158 -8.53 -19.57 15.32
CA VAL A 158 -8.19 -19.16 16.71
C VAL A 158 -6.88 -18.37 16.62
N GLY A 159 -6.95 -17.19 16.01
CA GLY A 159 -5.80 -16.35 15.68
C GLY A 159 -5.65 -15.18 16.64
N CYS A 160 -4.43 -14.65 16.74
CA CYS A 160 -4.16 -13.41 17.46
C CYS A 160 -4.02 -12.27 16.44
N ALA A 161 -4.90 -11.27 16.56
CA ALA A 161 -4.80 -10.03 15.80
C ALA A 161 -3.96 -9.01 16.59
N VAL A 162 -2.96 -8.44 15.94
CA VAL A 162 -2.04 -7.47 16.53
C VAL A 162 -2.02 -6.20 15.67
N SER A 163 -2.10 -5.05 16.31
CA SER A 163 -1.91 -3.75 15.67
C SER A 163 -1.17 -2.81 16.61
N TYR A 164 -0.65 -1.71 16.08
CA TYR A 164 0.03 -0.69 16.89
C TYR A 164 -0.95 0.27 17.56
N ASP A 165 -2.20 0.35 17.06
CA ASP A 165 -3.21 1.25 17.58
C ASP A 165 -4.45 0.50 18.06
N THR A 166 -4.98 0.98 19.19
CA THR A 166 -6.18 0.42 19.82
C THR A 166 -7.42 0.62 18.94
N ALA A 167 -7.47 1.72 18.17
CA ALA A 167 -8.61 2.03 17.30
C ALA A 167 -8.80 0.97 16.19
N THR A 168 -7.72 0.48 15.57
CA THR A 168 -7.79 -0.62 14.61
C THR A 168 -8.34 -1.89 15.27
N ILE A 169 -7.87 -2.24 16.46
CA ILE A 169 -8.33 -3.44 17.17
C ILE A 169 -9.81 -3.34 17.53
N HIS A 170 -10.25 -2.17 18.01
CA HIS A 170 -11.66 -1.91 18.27
C HIS A 170 -12.51 -1.99 16.99
N ALA A 171 -12.08 -1.36 15.90
CA ALA A 171 -12.78 -1.42 14.62
C ALA A 171 -12.95 -2.86 14.10
N ILE A 172 -11.99 -3.75 14.36
CA ILE A 172 -12.09 -5.16 13.98
C ILE A 172 -13.07 -5.90 14.89
N ARG A 173 -13.01 -5.64 16.20
CA ARG A 173 -13.86 -6.29 17.20
C ARG A 173 -15.32 -5.89 17.05
N ASP A 174 -15.57 -4.60 16.86
CA ASP A 174 -16.91 -3.99 16.84
C ASP A 174 -17.59 -4.15 15.48
N GLY A 175 -16.87 -4.75 14.51
CA GLY A 175 -17.25 -4.79 13.10
C GLY A 175 -16.79 -3.50 12.42
N LEU A 176 -16.02 -3.64 11.33
CA LEU A 176 -15.53 -2.48 10.60
C LEU A 176 -16.73 -1.62 10.18
N PRO A 177 -16.73 -0.30 10.51
CA PRO A 177 -17.77 0.58 10.03
C PRO A 177 -17.74 0.50 8.50
N GLU A 178 -18.90 0.23 7.89
CA GLU A 178 -19.01 0.29 6.44
C GLU A 178 -18.60 1.71 6.04
N VAL A 179 -17.51 1.80 5.28
CA VAL A 179 -17.05 3.08 4.73
C VAL A 179 -18.11 3.46 3.70
N ASN A 180 -19.01 4.36 4.09
CA ASN A 180 -19.97 4.99 3.17
C ASN A 180 -19.24 5.90 2.19
#